data_AF-G9EPG7-F1
#
_entry.id   AF-G9EPG7-F1
#
_cell.length_a   1.000
_cell.length_b   1.000
_cell.length_c   1.000
_cell.angle_alpha   90.00
_cell.angle_beta   90.00
_cell.angle_gamma   90.00
#
_symmetry.space_group_name_H-M   'P 1'
#
loop_
_entity.id
_entity.type
_entity.pdbx_description
1 polymer ?
#
loop_
_entity_poly.entity_id
_entity_poly.type
_entity_poly.pdbx_seq_one_letter_code
_entity_poly.pdbx_strand_id
1 'polypeptide(L)'
;MTNLISGKSKTPLQFKVFHTLLGFAVFFSLITIPAEAQVIDIFSIRMASEFLWWPVVFFVFQLIYRVYGLAYLRHTVYLVIVFHAIYILFLKFAIWLPASSFWKMQEIYTQVLGRDFFYVVRSSLFLWGCALLPIQFITRIDTKQSQYVFLTSLFVFFVLNMVWLNPHDETSKLQLIIGLMILGFLNIFCQILCNLISKIEQINALHEADQRLFQFGPPQRSPEYGNKFKYHHILFCSSIVFFIASKTMAAKFISIGFLTINVGGIVFSLAYLAADMMTDVYGIERTKQMILFVIFCNLLFVFDVWITNLLAIHESDPFRSILHNQARMFIASATAFFLGMTINSTVISIIKSRQRKRGISLKKEFITTVWTRIATSSAFGIIIDVSLFSLVAFYGIVPTEKLGSVIVFEDAYKISYEVLLAPVSILLIYFLKVKEKVDIYDELSNLNPFRIDTNYKLSANKFAENYIPPERKNDG
;
A
#
# COMPACT_ATOMS: atom_id res chain seq x y z
N MET A 1 -33.13 28.95 23.16
CA MET A 1 -33.77 29.13 21.84
C MET A 1 -33.06 30.31 21.19
N THR A 2 -32.37 30.24 20.06
CA THR A 2 -32.43 29.31 18.92
C THR A 2 -31.18 29.57 18.06
N ASN A 3 -30.64 28.51 17.45
CA ASN A 3 -29.74 28.53 16.29
C ASN A 3 -28.29 29.05 16.44
N LEU A 4 -27.50 28.45 17.33
CA LEU A 4 -26.04 28.40 17.18
C LEU A 4 -25.68 27.31 16.16
N ILE A 5 -25.71 27.70 14.88
CA ILE A 5 -24.88 27.20 13.77
C ILE A 5 -24.48 25.72 13.91
N SER A 6 -25.48 24.85 13.75
CA SER A 6 -25.30 23.44 13.32
C SER A 6 -24.93 23.42 11.82
N GLY A 7 -23.93 24.21 11.44
CA GLY A 7 -23.31 24.08 10.14
C GLY A 7 -22.40 22.85 10.18
N LYS A 8 -22.85 21.72 9.62
CA LYS A 8 -21.91 20.68 9.19
C LYS A 8 -20.93 21.37 8.23
N SER A 9 -19.73 21.67 8.72
CA SER A 9 -18.70 22.40 8.00
C SER A 9 -18.42 21.73 6.66
N LYS A 10 -18.53 22.50 5.56
CA LYS A 10 -18.08 22.14 4.21
C LYS A 10 -16.55 22.22 4.09
N THR A 11 -15.85 21.50 4.95
CA THR A 11 -14.49 21.05 4.65
C THR A 11 -14.53 19.53 4.62
N PRO A 12 -14.97 18.92 3.52
CA PRO A 12 -14.71 17.51 3.37
C PRO A 12 -13.21 17.37 3.20
N LEU A 13 -12.51 16.93 4.24
CA LEU A 13 -11.27 16.18 4.07
C LEU A 13 -11.62 14.86 3.37
N GLN A 14 -12.20 14.89 2.18
CA GLN A 14 -12.76 13.68 1.56
C GLN A 14 -11.61 12.80 1.09
N PHE A 15 -11.50 11.62 1.70
CA PHE A 15 -10.85 10.51 1.05
C PHE A 15 -11.68 10.17 -0.17
N LYS A 16 -11.15 10.57 -1.31
CA LYS A 16 -11.70 10.26 -2.62
C LYS A 16 -11.55 8.76 -2.86
N VAL A 17 -12.55 8.13 -3.45
CA VAL A 17 -12.48 6.79 -4.05
C VAL A 17 -11.24 6.66 -4.94
N PHE A 18 -10.76 7.77 -5.52
CA PHE A 18 -9.46 7.88 -6.18
C PHE A 18 -8.30 7.22 -5.41
N HIS A 19 -8.21 7.42 -4.10
CA HIS A 19 -7.13 6.88 -3.28
C HIS A 19 -7.19 5.36 -3.19
N THR A 20 -8.41 4.80 -3.11
CA THR A 20 -8.64 3.36 -3.19
C THR A 20 -8.23 2.81 -4.55
N LEU A 21 -8.62 3.48 -5.65
CA LEU A 21 -8.23 3.08 -7.00
C LEU A 21 -6.70 3.16 -7.19
N LEU A 22 -6.07 4.23 -6.70
CA LEU A 22 -4.62 4.36 -6.67
C LEU A 22 -3.96 3.22 -5.88
N GLY A 23 -4.49 2.90 -4.70
CA GLY A 23 -4.05 1.77 -3.89
C GLY A 23 -4.15 0.44 -4.63
N PHE A 24 -5.24 0.19 -5.36
CA PHE A 24 -5.39 -1.00 -6.20
C PHE A 24 -4.39 -1.05 -7.35
N ALA A 25 -4.20 0.07 -8.06
CA ALA A 25 -3.23 0.12 -9.15
C ALA A 25 -1.80 -0.19 -8.66
N VAL A 26 -1.42 0.36 -7.49
CA VAL A 26 -0.14 0.05 -6.85
C VAL A 26 -0.10 -1.43 -6.45
N PHE A 27 -1.09 -1.93 -5.71
CA PHE A 27 -1.14 -3.31 -5.24
C PHE A 27 -1.01 -4.32 -6.39
N PHE A 28 -1.88 -4.25 -7.40
CA PHE A 28 -1.88 -5.18 -8.53
C PHE A 28 -0.60 -5.07 -9.38
N SER A 29 0.03 -3.89 -9.44
CA SER A 29 1.33 -3.74 -10.10
C SER A 29 2.50 -4.32 -9.29
N LEU A 30 2.39 -4.48 -7.97
CA LEU A 30 3.47 -5.04 -7.16
C LEU A 30 3.47 -6.56 -7.20
N ILE A 31 2.29 -7.18 -7.18
CA ILE A 31 2.16 -8.65 -7.18
C ILE A 31 2.62 -9.26 -8.52
N THR A 32 2.66 -8.48 -9.60
CA THR A 32 3.15 -8.97 -10.90
C THR A 32 4.63 -9.35 -10.87
N ILE A 33 5.46 -8.72 -10.03
CA ILE A 33 6.91 -9.02 -9.99
C ILE A 33 7.19 -10.47 -9.53
N PRO A 34 6.72 -10.91 -8.35
CA PRO A 34 6.90 -12.32 -7.98
C PRO A 34 6.12 -13.26 -8.90
N ALA A 35 4.97 -12.83 -9.43
CA ALA A 35 4.16 -13.63 -10.35
C ALA A 35 4.84 -13.87 -11.72
N GLU A 36 5.73 -12.99 -12.15
CA GLU A 36 6.49 -13.14 -13.40
C GLU A 36 7.32 -14.42 -13.43
N ALA A 37 7.86 -14.85 -12.29
CA ALA A 37 8.66 -16.06 -12.16
C ALA A 37 7.82 -17.35 -12.11
N GLN A 38 6.50 -17.25 -12.00
CA GLN A 38 5.59 -18.40 -11.90
C GLN A 38 4.86 -18.62 -13.23
N VAL A 39 5.01 -19.81 -13.80
CA VAL A 39 4.26 -20.25 -14.98
C VAL A 39 3.04 -21.04 -14.54
N ILE A 40 1.89 -20.66 -15.09
CA ILE A 40 0.58 -21.28 -14.84
C ILE A 40 0.01 -21.83 -16.14
N ASP A 41 -0.87 -22.83 -16.02
CA ASP A 41 -1.64 -23.39 -17.13
C ASP A 41 -3.13 -23.05 -16.97
N ILE A 42 -3.66 -22.34 -17.96
CA ILE A 42 -5.08 -21.97 -18.04
C ILE A 42 -5.63 -22.57 -19.33
N PHE A 43 -6.52 -23.56 -19.21
CA PHE A 43 -7.14 -24.24 -20.37
C PHE A 43 -6.11 -24.76 -21.40
N SER A 44 -5.02 -25.38 -20.93
CA SER A 44 -3.91 -25.89 -21.76
C SER A 44 -3.06 -24.80 -22.44
N ILE A 45 -3.16 -23.55 -21.96
CA ILE A 45 -2.33 -22.42 -22.39
C ILE A 45 -1.37 -22.08 -21.26
N ARG A 46 -0.08 -22.36 -21.50
CA ARG A 46 1.02 -21.97 -20.60
C ARG A 46 1.27 -20.47 -20.69
N MET A 47 1.21 -19.79 -19.55
CA MET A 47 1.45 -18.35 -19.44
C MET A 47 2.14 -17.99 -18.13
N ALA A 48 2.89 -16.88 -18.13
CA ALA A 48 3.37 -16.31 -16.87
C ALA A 48 2.18 -15.71 -16.07
N SER A 49 2.22 -15.86 -14.75
CA SER A 49 1.11 -15.45 -13.87
C SER A 49 0.86 -13.93 -13.88
N GLU A 50 1.89 -13.12 -14.14
CA GLU A 50 1.78 -11.66 -14.20
C GLU A 50 0.72 -11.15 -15.21
N PHE A 51 0.48 -11.90 -16.29
CA PHE A 51 -0.51 -11.54 -17.33
C PHE A 51 -1.96 -11.62 -16.83
N LEU A 52 -2.20 -12.23 -15.67
CA LEU A 52 -3.51 -12.25 -14.99
C LEU A 52 -3.86 -10.88 -14.39
N TRP A 53 -2.86 -10.12 -13.91
CA TRP A 53 -3.06 -8.95 -13.06
C TRP A 53 -2.87 -7.61 -13.76
N TRP A 54 -2.00 -7.53 -14.77
CA TRP A 54 -1.88 -6.34 -15.62
C TRP A 54 -3.20 -5.86 -16.26
N PRO A 55 -4.13 -6.74 -16.71
CA PRO A 55 -5.45 -6.32 -17.17
C PRO A 55 -6.23 -5.55 -16.09
N VAL A 56 -6.09 -5.93 -14.82
CA VAL A 56 -6.73 -5.25 -13.69
C VAL A 56 -6.10 -3.87 -13.48
N VAL A 57 -4.78 -3.74 -13.60
CA VAL A 57 -4.07 -2.44 -13.51
C VAL A 57 -4.55 -1.48 -14.61
N PHE A 58 -4.58 -1.93 -15.87
CA PHE A 58 -5.05 -1.12 -17.00
C PHE A 58 -6.55 -0.78 -16.88
N PHE A 59 -7.37 -1.68 -16.33
CA PHE A 59 -8.76 -1.38 -16.04
C PHE A 59 -8.92 -0.28 -14.98
N VAL A 60 -8.12 -0.32 -13.92
CA VAL A 60 -8.12 0.74 -12.89
C VAL A 60 -7.65 2.08 -13.47
N PHE A 61 -6.61 2.07 -14.32
CA PHE A 61 -6.19 3.28 -15.06
C PHE A 61 -7.31 3.84 -15.92
N GLN A 62 -8.05 2.99 -16.62
CA GLN A 62 -9.21 3.40 -17.41
C GLN A 62 -10.30 4.02 -16.52
N LEU A 63 -10.61 3.44 -15.36
CA LEU A 63 -11.58 4.02 -14.41
C LEU A 63 -11.12 5.40 -13.93
N ILE A 64 -9.84 5.54 -13.57
CA ILE A 64 -9.28 6.81 -13.09
C ILE A 64 -9.35 7.87 -14.19
N TYR A 65 -8.94 7.53 -15.42
CA TYR A 65 -9.02 8.45 -16.56
C TYR A 65 -10.46 8.92 -16.80
N ARG A 66 -11.41 7.98 -16.85
CA ARG A 66 -12.80 8.29 -17.19
C ARG A 66 -13.52 9.13 -16.14
N VAL A 67 -13.19 8.97 -14.86
CA VAL A 67 -13.87 9.70 -13.77
C VAL A 67 -13.15 10.99 -13.40
N TYR A 68 -11.82 11.00 -13.41
CA TYR A 68 -11.01 12.10 -12.87
C TYR A 68 -10.19 12.84 -13.95
N GLY A 69 -10.01 12.24 -15.12
CA GLY A 69 -9.24 12.80 -16.23
C GLY A 69 -7.75 12.46 -16.23
N LEU A 70 -7.07 12.94 -17.28
CA LEU A 70 -5.67 12.61 -17.58
C LEU A 70 -4.68 13.03 -16.47
N ALA A 71 -4.91 14.16 -15.80
CA ALA A 71 -4.00 14.63 -14.74
C ALA A 71 -3.92 13.64 -13.56
N TYR A 72 -5.05 13.04 -13.19
CA TYR A 72 -5.12 12.04 -12.13
C TYR A 72 -4.53 10.71 -12.60
N LEU A 73 -4.83 10.28 -13.84
CA LEU A 73 -4.20 9.08 -14.41
C LEU A 73 -2.67 9.20 -14.41
N ARG A 74 -2.14 10.33 -14.90
CA ARG A 74 -0.70 10.59 -14.94
C ARG A 74 -0.08 10.51 -13.55
N HIS A 75 -0.71 11.13 -12.56
CA HIS A 75 -0.26 11.04 -11.16
C HIS A 75 -0.24 9.60 -10.65
N THR A 76 -1.27 8.81 -10.97
CA THR A 76 -1.33 7.39 -10.63
C THR A 76 -0.21 6.58 -11.29
N VAL A 77 0.01 6.74 -12.60
CA VAL A 77 1.07 6.01 -13.31
C VAL A 77 2.44 6.32 -12.72
N TYR A 78 2.73 7.58 -12.40
CA TYR A 78 4.00 7.95 -11.78
C TYR A 78 4.17 7.35 -10.38
N LEU A 79 3.12 7.34 -9.56
CA LEU A 79 3.19 6.70 -8.25
C LEU A 79 3.37 5.19 -8.36
N VAL A 80 2.69 4.53 -9.30
CA VAL A 80 2.91 3.11 -9.58
C VAL A 80 4.37 2.87 -9.93
N ILE A 81 4.95 3.63 -10.86
CA ILE A 81 6.38 3.51 -11.23
C ILE A 81 7.30 3.70 -10.02
N VAL A 82 7.08 4.75 -9.22
CA VAL A 82 7.91 5.04 -8.04
C VAL A 82 7.82 3.90 -7.01
N PHE A 83 6.62 3.45 -6.68
CA PHE A 83 6.43 2.38 -5.70
C PHE A 83 6.92 1.02 -6.18
N HIS A 84 6.79 0.75 -7.48
CA HIS A 84 7.36 -0.42 -8.14
C HIS A 84 8.89 -0.42 -8.04
N ALA A 85 9.54 0.72 -8.28
CA ALA A 85 10.99 0.87 -8.10
C ALA A 85 11.42 0.72 -6.64
N ILE A 86 10.68 1.30 -5.68
CA ILE A 86 10.94 1.14 -4.23
C ILE A 86 10.83 -0.34 -3.82
N TYR A 87 9.83 -1.05 -4.33
CA TYR A 87 9.66 -2.47 -4.04
C TYR A 87 10.82 -3.32 -4.59
N ILE A 88 11.25 -3.08 -5.83
CA ILE A 88 12.43 -3.76 -6.40
C ILE A 88 13.71 -3.42 -5.61
N LEU A 89 13.84 -2.20 -5.11
CA LEU A 89 14.95 -1.82 -4.23
C LEU A 89 14.95 -2.64 -2.93
N PHE A 90 13.79 -2.87 -2.32
CA PHE A 90 13.68 -3.76 -1.16
C PHE A 90 14.07 -5.20 -1.49
N LEU A 91 13.65 -5.73 -2.64
CA LEU A 91 14.06 -7.07 -3.09
C LEU A 91 15.57 -7.15 -3.30
N LYS A 92 16.18 -6.14 -3.93
CA LYS A 92 17.64 -6.05 -4.09
C LYS A 92 18.35 -5.99 -2.75
N PHE A 93 17.85 -5.19 -1.81
CA PHE A 93 18.39 -5.12 -0.46
C PHE A 93 18.30 -6.49 0.23
N ALA A 94 17.17 -7.19 0.08
CA ALA A 94 16.98 -8.54 0.59
C ALA A 94 18.03 -9.50 0.03
N ILE A 95 18.26 -9.47 -1.30
CA ILE A 95 19.22 -10.34 -1.98
C ILE A 95 20.65 -10.04 -1.52
N TRP A 96 21.01 -8.76 -1.39
CA TRP A 96 22.34 -8.30 -0.99
C TRP A 96 22.75 -8.74 0.42
N LEU A 97 21.80 -8.86 1.36
CA LEU A 97 22.11 -9.28 2.72
C LEU A 97 22.67 -10.71 2.78
N PRO A 98 23.68 -10.99 3.63
CA PRO A 98 24.27 -12.32 3.74
C PRO A 98 23.27 -13.31 4.34
N ALA A 99 23.04 -14.42 3.64
CA ALA A 99 22.19 -15.50 4.12
C ALA A 99 22.74 -16.16 5.38
N SER A 100 21.85 -16.65 6.24
CA SER A 100 22.24 -17.49 7.38
C SER A 100 22.82 -18.84 6.92
N SER A 101 23.70 -19.43 7.74
CA SER A 101 24.38 -20.71 7.43
C SER A 101 23.43 -21.89 7.21
N PHE A 102 22.25 -21.89 7.83
CA PHE A 102 21.24 -22.95 7.62
C PHE A 102 20.36 -22.72 6.37
N TRP A 103 20.31 -21.50 5.83
CA TRP A 103 19.43 -21.16 4.72
C TRP A 103 20.19 -21.22 3.39
N LYS A 104 19.96 -22.27 2.61
CA LYS A 104 20.74 -22.59 1.38
C LYS A 104 20.07 -22.16 0.06
N MET A 105 18.96 -21.43 0.12
CA MET A 105 18.12 -21.11 -1.06
C MET A 105 18.48 -19.77 -1.74
N GLN A 106 19.67 -19.22 -1.49
CA GLN A 106 20.06 -17.88 -1.97
C GLN A 106 20.06 -17.76 -3.49
N GLU A 107 20.52 -18.78 -4.20
CA GLU A 107 20.58 -18.77 -5.67
C GLU A 107 19.18 -18.77 -6.27
N ILE A 108 18.31 -19.70 -5.84
CA ILE A 108 16.90 -19.78 -6.27
C ILE A 108 16.15 -18.49 -5.92
N TYR A 109 16.34 -17.94 -4.73
CA TYR A 109 15.73 -16.68 -4.32
C TYR A 109 16.15 -15.52 -5.23
N THR A 110 17.43 -15.47 -5.64
CA THR A 110 17.96 -14.46 -6.55
C THR A 110 17.44 -14.66 -7.98
N GLN A 111 17.30 -15.90 -8.45
CA GLN A 111 16.72 -16.19 -9.76
C GLN A 111 15.25 -15.78 -9.84
N VAL A 112 14.46 -16.08 -8.81
CA VAL A 112 13.02 -15.78 -8.79
C VAL A 112 12.76 -14.28 -8.62
N LEU A 113 13.40 -13.63 -7.64
CA LEU A 113 13.08 -12.24 -7.24
C LEU A 113 14.10 -11.20 -7.69
N GLY A 114 15.25 -11.62 -8.23
CA GLY A 114 16.27 -10.73 -8.72
C GLY A 114 15.81 -10.00 -9.97
N ARG A 115 15.86 -8.67 -9.93
CA ARG A 115 15.59 -7.81 -11.08
C ARG A 115 16.66 -6.74 -11.18
N ASP A 116 17.17 -6.50 -12.38
CA ASP A 116 18.22 -5.51 -12.60
C ASP A 116 17.69 -4.09 -12.69
N PHE A 117 18.62 -3.12 -12.61
CA PHE A 117 18.24 -1.71 -12.77
C PHE A 117 17.63 -1.46 -14.16
N PHE A 118 18.15 -2.12 -15.20
CA PHE A 118 17.60 -2.03 -16.55
C PHE A 118 16.17 -2.56 -16.65
N TYR A 119 15.81 -3.59 -15.87
CA TYR A 119 14.43 -4.09 -15.80
C TYR A 119 13.50 -2.98 -15.30
N VAL A 120 13.86 -2.32 -14.19
CA VAL A 120 13.07 -1.21 -13.62
C VAL A 120 12.87 -0.11 -14.66
N VAL A 121 13.94 0.30 -15.35
CA VAL A 121 13.87 1.36 -16.36
C VAL A 121 12.97 0.96 -17.53
N ARG A 122 13.15 -0.24 -18.10
CA ARG A 122 12.34 -0.74 -19.23
C ARG A 122 10.87 -0.90 -18.86
N SER A 123 10.57 -1.57 -17.75
CA SER A 123 9.20 -1.77 -17.26
C SER A 123 8.50 -0.43 -17.00
N SER A 124 9.21 0.52 -16.38
CA SER A 124 8.68 1.87 -16.16
C SER A 124 8.40 2.62 -17.46
N LEU A 125 9.30 2.55 -18.44
CA LEU A 125 9.11 3.18 -19.75
C LEU A 125 7.95 2.55 -20.52
N PHE A 126 7.80 1.23 -20.50
CA PHE A 126 6.70 0.53 -21.17
C PHE A 126 5.36 0.87 -20.52
N LEU A 127 5.29 0.86 -19.19
CA LEU A 127 4.07 1.24 -18.47
C LEU A 127 3.68 2.69 -18.75
N TRP A 128 4.64 3.61 -18.66
CA TRP A 128 4.43 5.03 -18.95
C TRP A 128 3.96 5.25 -20.41
N GLY A 129 4.68 4.65 -21.37
CA GLY A 129 4.41 4.77 -22.79
C GLY A 129 3.03 4.23 -23.16
N CYS A 130 2.71 3.01 -22.73
CA CYS A 130 1.43 2.37 -23.06
C CYS A 130 0.24 3.01 -22.34
N ALA A 131 0.40 3.46 -21.09
CA ALA A 131 -0.70 4.03 -20.32
C ALA A 131 -1.02 5.49 -20.68
N LEU A 132 -0.02 6.31 -21.04
CA LEU A 132 -0.21 7.76 -21.21
C LEU A 132 -0.16 8.26 -22.65
N LEU A 133 0.74 7.74 -23.50
CA LEU A 133 0.91 8.26 -24.87
C LEU A 133 -0.37 8.13 -25.71
N PRO A 134 -1.08 6.97 -25.73
CA PRO A 134 -2.25 6.81 -26.58
C PRO A 134 -3.38 7.80 -26.25
N ILE A 135 -3.48 8.23 -24.99
CA ILE A 135 -4.52 9.16 -24.52
C ILE A 135 -4.15 10.60 -24.90
N GLN A 136 -2.86 10.94 -24.96
CA GLN A 136 -2.43 12.28 -25.35
C GLN A 136 -2.76 12.59 -26.82
N PHE A 137 -2.64 11.60 -27.70
CA PHE A 137 -2.84 11.79 -29.14
C PHE A 137 -4.32 11.82 -29.56
N ILE A 138 -5.26 11.57 -28.64
CA ILE A 138 -6.69 11.52 -28.96
C ILE A 138 -7.41 12.64 -28.20
N THR A 139 -7.74 13.71 -28.92
CA THR A 139 -8.27 14.98 -28.36
C THR A 139 -9.71 14.90 -27.85
N ARG A 140 -10.48 13.87 -28.25
CA ARG A 140 -11.82 13.55 -27.71
C ARG A 140 -12.00 12.05 -27.75
N ILE A 141 -12.10 11.44 -26.57
CA ILE A 141 -12.32 10.01 -26.42
C ILE A 141 -13.76 9.78 -25.97
N ASP A 142 -14.59 9.22 -26.85
CA ASP A 142 -15.89 8.67 -26.45
C ASP A 142 -15.73 7.45 -25.54
N THR A 143 -16.78 7.09 -24.80
CA THR A 143 -16.73 5.97 -23.83
C THR A 143 -16.24 4.65 -24.43
N LYS A 144 -16.70 4.30 -25.64
CA LYS A 144 -16.25 3.10 -26.37
C LYS A 144 -14.82 3.25 -26.88
N GLN A 145 -14.45 4.43 -27.38
CA GLN A 145 -13.08 4.69 -27.85
C GLN A 145 -12.07 4.54 -26.72
N SER A 146 -12.41 4.99 -25.50
CA SER A 146 -11.53 4.83 -24.32
C SER A 146 -11.24 3.36 -24.05
N GLN A 147 -12.26 2.50 -24.10
CA GLN A 147 -12.10 1.06 -23.89
C GLN A 147 -11.17 0.44 -24.94
N TYR A 148 -11.32 0.79 -26.22
CA TYR A 148 -10.44 0.29 -27.29
C TYR A 148 -9.01 0.80 -27.15
N VAL A 149 -8.82 2.05 -26.72
CA VAL A 149 -7.48 2.62 -26.47
C VAL A 149 -6.76 1.82 -25.39
N PHE A 150 -7.39 1.62 -24.22
CA PHE A 150 -6.77 0.86 -23.12
C PHE A 150 -6.56 -0.61 -23.46
N LEU A 151 -7.45 -1.22 -24.27
CA LEU A 151 -7.28 -2.59 -24.74
C LEU A 151 -6.09 -2.71 -25.70
N THR A 152 -5.92 -1.75 -26.61
CA THR A 152 -4.76 -1.68 -27.51
C THR A 152 -3.48 -1.40 -26.73
N SER A 153 -3.52 -0.49 -25.76
CA SER A 153 -2.40 -0.20 -24.87
C SER A 153 -1.93 -1.43 -24.10
N LEU A 154 -2.87 -2.23 -23.57
CA LEU A 154 -2.55 -3.47 -22.86
C LEU A 154 -1.89 -4.49 -23.81
N PHE A 155 -2.42 -4.63 -25.04
CA PHE A 155 -1.82 -5.50 -26.05
C PHE A 155 -0.36 -5.11 -26.34
N VAL A 156 -0.11 -3.83 -26.62
CA VAL A 156 1.24 -3.32 -26.89
C VAL A 156 2.15 -3.53 -25.68
N PHE A 157 1.65 -3.26 -24.47
CA PHE A 157 2.38 -3.49 -23.23
C PHE A 157 2.79 -4.95 -23.04
N PHE A 158 1.89 -5.90 -23.31
CA PHE A 158 2.21 -7.32 -23.24
C PHE A 158 3.22 -7.79 -24.27
N VAL A 159 3.12 -7.30 -25.51
CA VAL A 159 4.12 -7.60 -26.54
C VAL A 159 5.49 -7.09 -26.12
N LEU A 160 5.58 -5.87 -25.58
CA LEU A 160 6.83 -5.31 -25.08
C LEU A 160 7.39 -6.12 -23.89
N ASN A 161 6.54 -6.53 -22.94
CA ASN A 161 6.98 -7.35 -21.81
C ASN A 161 7.55 -8.69 -22.28
N MET A 162 6.85 -9.43 -23.15
CA MET A 162 7.34 -10.72 -23.64
C MET A 162 8.68 -10.61 -24.38
N VAL A 163 8.82 -9.58 -25.23
CA VAL A 163 10.01 -9.47 -26.09
C VAL A 163 11.23 -8.97 -25.30
N TRP A 164 11.05 -8.08 -24.31
CA TRP A 164 12.15 -7.31 -23.71
C TRP A 164 12.37 -7.50 -22.21
N LEU A 165 11.37 -8.02 -21.48
CA LEU A 165 11.44 -8.20 -20.02
C LEU A 165 11.38 -9.67 -19.62
N ASN A 166 10.48 -10.44 -20.23
CA ASN A 166 10.26 -11.85 -19.88
C ASN A 166 10.36 -12.78 -21.10
N PRO A 167 11.57 -13.00 -21.65
CA PRO A 167 11.79 -13.95 -22.75
C PRO A 167 11.82 -15.38 -22.19
N HIS A 168 10.68 -15.89 -21.73
CA HIS A 168 10.53 -17.32 -21.46
C HIS A 168 10.15 -18.04 -22.75
N ASP A 169 11.10 -18.80 -23.31
CA ASP A 169 10.95 -19.58 -24.55
C ASP A 169 9.81 -20.62 -24.49
N GLU A 170 9.33 -20.98 -23.29
CA GLU A 170 8.26 -21.97 -23.09
C GLU A 170 6.82 -21.41 -23.11
N THR A 171 6.64 -20.09 -23.23
CA THR A 171 5.30 -19.48 -23.14
C THR A 171 4.60 -19.38 -24.50
N SER A 172 3.30 -19.72 -24.53
CA SER A 172 2.53 -19.69 -25.78
C SER A 172 2.16 -18.26 -26.15
N LYS A 173 2.24 -17.90 -27.45
CA LYS A 173 1.72 -16.62 -27.97
C LYS A 173 0.22 -16.40 -27.64
N LEU A 174 -0.51 -17.49 -27.37
CA LEU A 174 -1.91 -17.46 -26.93
C LEU A 174 -2.12 -16.75 -25.57
N GLN A 175 -1.07 -16.57 -24.77
CA GLN A 175 -1.18 -15.85 -23.48
C GLN A 175 -1.62 -14.39 -23.62
N LEU A 176 -1.36 -13.76 -24.78
CA LEU A 176 -1.84 -12.41 -25.11
C LEU A 176 -3.37 -12.34 -25.09
N ILE A 177 -4.03 -13.40 -25.55
CA ILE A 177 -5.49 -13.43 -25.70
C ILE A 177 -6.16 -13.46 -24.33
N ILE A 178 -5.63 -14.26 -23.38
CA ILE A 178 -6.22 -14.40 -22.04
C ILE A 178 -6.27 -13.05 -21.33
N GLY A 179 -5.16 -12.32 -21.28
CA GLY A 179 -5.14 -11.02 -20.63
C GLY A 179 -6.06 -9.97 -21.29
N LEU A 180 -6.20 -10.01 -22.63
CA LEU A 180 -7.16 -9.19 -23.35
C LEU A 180 -8.62 -9.56 -23.05
N MET A 181 -8.92 -10.87 -22.92
CA MET A 181 -10.24 -11.36 -22.53
C MET A 181 -10.62 -10.89 -21.12
N ILE A 182 -9.67 -10.89 -20.18
CA ILE A 182 -9.89 -10.39 -18.82
C ILE A 182 -10.25 -8.90 -18.86
N LEU A 183 -9.46 -8.07 -19.57
CA LEU A 183 -9.79 -6.64 -19.69
C LEU A 183 -11.14 -6.43 -20.40
N GLY A 184 -11.44 -7.22 -21.43
CA GLY A 184 -12.73 -7.22 -22.13
C GLY A 184 -13.90 -7.52 -21.19
N PHE A 185 -13.75 -8.53 -20.32
CA PHE A 185 -14.74 -8.86 -19.31
C PHE A 185 -14.92 -7.74 -18.28
N LEU A 186 -13.83 -7.18 -17.75
CA LEU A 186 -13.89 -6.05 -16.81
C LEU A 186 -14.57 -4.83 -17.44
N ASN A 187 -14.36 -4.60 -18.74
CA ASN A 187 -14.96 -3.49 -19.48
C ASN A 187 -16.49 -3.52 -19.53
N ILE A 188 -17.12 -4.69 -19.35
CA ILE A 188 -18.58 -4.82 -19.22
C ILE A 188 -19.09 -4.00 -18.02
N PHE A 189 -18.35 -4.00 -16.91
CA PHE A 189 -18.74 -3.32 -15.68
C PHE A 189 -18.27 -1.86 -15.60
N CYS A 190 -17.45 -1.41 -16.55
CA CYS A 190 -16.78 -0.11 -16.50
C CYS A 190 -17.77 1.05 -16.37
N GLN A 191 -18.85 1.05 -17.18
CA GLN A 191 -19.85 2.12 -17.15
C GLN A 191 -20.56 2.22 -15.79
N ILE A 192 -20.92 1.07 -15.22
CA ILE A 192 -21.61 0.99 -13.92
C ILE A 192 -20.70 1.55 -12.82
N LEU A 193 -19.44 1.14 -12.81
CA LEU A 193 -18.45 1.62 -11.84
C LEU A 193 -18.17 3.11 -12.00
N CYS A 194 -17.97 3.62 -13.21
CA CYS A 194 -17.77 5.06 -13.44
C CYS A 194 -18.95 5.89 -12.93
N ASN A 195 -20.19 5.45 -13.18
CA ASN A 195 -21.39 6.12 -12.69
C ASN A 195 -21.48 6.09 -11.15
N LEU A 196 -21.18 4.94 -10.54
CA LEU A 196 -21.16 4.77 -9.09
C LEU A 196 -20.12 5.69 -8.44
N ILE A 197 -18.89 5.71 -8.96
CA ILE A 197 -17.81 6.55 -8.43
C ILE A 197 -18.16 8.04 -8.58
N SER A 198 -18.68 8.45 -9.74
CA SER A 198 -19.08 9.84 -9.98
C SER A 198 -20.19 10.29 -9.02
N LYS A 199 -21.14 9.41 -8.72
CA LYS A 199 -22.22 9.66 -7.74
C LYS A 199 -21.69 9.76 -6.30
N ILE A 200 -20.79 8.86 -5.91
CA ILE A 200 -20.17 8.87 -4.56
C ILE A 200 -19.34 10.13 -4.36
N GLU A 201 -18.56 10.52 -5.37
CA GLU A 201 -17.66 11.66 -5.28
C GLU A 201 -18.30 13.02 -5.60
N GLN A 202 -19.57 13.02 -6.03
CA GLN A 202 -20.28 14.22 -6.46
C GLN A 202 -19.49 15.03 -7.51
N ILE A 203 -18.78 14.33 -8.41
CA ILE A 203 -18.04 14.96 -9.49
C ILE A 203 -19.04 15.23 -10.63
N ASN A 204 -19.30 16.50 -10.89
CA ASN A 204 -19.89 16.91 -12.16
C ASN A 204 -18.80 16.77 -13.24
N ALA A 205 -19.13 16.17 -14.38
CA ALA A 205 -18.19 15.92 -15.47
C ALA A 205 -17.39 17.19 -15.81
N LEU A 206 -16.12 17.21 -15.38
CA LEU A 206 -15.22 18.33 -15.59
C LEU A 206 -14.71 18.29 -17.03
N HIS A 207 -14.85 19.40 -17.74
CA HIS A 207 -14.26 19.62 -19.04
C HIS A 207 -12.72 19.56 -18.92
N GLU A 208 -12.06 18.79 -19.81
CA GLU A 208 -10.60 18.67 -19.86
C GLU A 208 -9.97 20.05 -20.14
N ALA A 209 -9.30 20.64 -19.15
CA ALA A 209 -8.60 21.92 -19.31
C ALA A 209 -7.10 21.77 -19.61
N ASP A 210 -6.50 20.58 -19.46
CA ASP A 210 -5.05 20.42 -19.62
C ASP A 210 -4.61 19.05 -20.17
N GLN A 211 -4.17 19.04 -21.42
CA GLN A 211 -3.72 17.85 -22.17
C GLN A 211 -2.18 17.66 -22.15
N ARG A 212 -1.43 18.48 -21.39
CA ARG A 212 0.04 18.44 -21.39
C ARG A 212 0.60 17.33 -20.50
N LEU A 213 1.47 16.48 -21.05
CA LEU A 213 2.08 15.33 -20.35
C LEU A 213 2.99 15.72 -19.16
N PHE A 214 3.70 16.85 -19.25
CA PHE A 214 4.75 17.20 -18.28
C PHE A 214 4.34 18.32 -17.30
N GLN A 215 3.09 18.80 -17.35
CA GLN A 215 2.61 19.78 -16.37
C GLN A 215 2.02 19.09 -15.14
N PHE A 216 2.60 19.33 -13.98
CA PHE A 216 2.15 18.79 -12.70
C PHE A 216 1.17 19.75 -12.05
N GLY A 217 -0.12 19.63 -12.39
CA GLY A 217 -1.19 20.40 -11.78
C GLY A 217 -2.45 19.55 -11.64
N PRO A 218 -3.03 19.38 -10.43
CA PRO A 218 -4.43 18.98 -10.33
C PRO A 218 -5.29 20.07 -11.03
N PRO A 219 -6.45 19.73 -11.61
CA PRO A 219 -7.27 20.70 -12.36
C PRO A 219 -7.53 22.00 -11.57
N GLN A 220 -7.50 23.15 -12.27
CA GLN A 220 -7.78 24.47 -11.69
C GLN A 220 -9.13 24.44 -10.96
N ARG A 221 -9.10 24.87 -9.69
CA ARG A 221 -10.16 24.65 -8.71
C ARG A 221 -11.08 25.85 -8.58
N SER A 222 -12.37 25.60 -8.40
CA SER A 222 -13.29 26.53 -7.75
C SER A 222 -12.78 26.80 -6.32
N PRO A 223 -12.73 28.05 -5.85
CA PRO A 223 -12.15 28.44 -4.55
C PRO A 223 -12.90 27.93 -3.31
N GLU A 224 -14.05 27.25 -3.47
CA GLU A 224 -14.94 26.87 -2.36
C GLU A 224 -14.55 25.59 -1.59
N TYR A 225 -13.59 24.79 -2.06
CA TYR A 225 -13.23 23.53 -1.40
C TYR A 225 -11.85 23.61 -0.73
N GLY A 226 -11.84 23.46 0.60
CA GLY A 226 -10.67 23.60 1.48
C GLY A 226 -9.44 22.73 1.15
N ASN A 227 -8.35 22.98 1.88
CA ASN A 227 -7.04 22.34 1.66
C ASN A 227 -7.14 20.80 1.65
N LYS A 228 -6.76 20.18 0.52
CA LYS A 228 -6.60 18.72 0.39
C LYS A 228 -5.22 18.29 0.86
N PHE A 229 -5.15 17.11 1.46
CA PHE A 229 -3.88 16.46 1.84
C PHE A 229 -3.01 16.13 0.62
N LYS A 230 -1.74 16.53 0.67
CA LYS A 230 -0.76 16.29 -0.40
C LYS A 230 -0.02 14.94 -0.24
N TYR A 231 0.26 14.50 0.98
CA TYR A 231 1.10 13.34 1.27
C TYR A 231 0.33 12.13 1.81
N HIS A 232 -0.91 12.31 2.23
CA HIS A 232 -1.76 11.24 2.77
C HIS A 232 -1.82 10.01 1.85
N HIS A 233 -2.03 10.22 0.55
CA HIS A 233 -2.11 9.13 -0.43
C HIS A 233 -0.78 8.40 -0.62
N ILE A 234 0.34 9.12 -0.46
CA ILE A 234 1.69 8.54 -0.54
C ILE A 234 1.92 7.62 0.64
N LEU A 235 1.52 8.01 1.87
CA LEU A 235 1.63 7.14 3.04
C LEU A 235 0.75 5.90 2.92
N PHE A 236 -0.49 6.09 2.46
CA PHE A 236 -1.42 5.00 2.21
C PHE A 236 -0.86 3.98 1.18
N CYS A 237 -0.23 4.44 0.11
CA CYS A 237 0.44 3.56 -0.85
C CYS A 237 1.71 2.94 -0.28
N SER A 238 2.48 3.69 0.52
CA SER A 238 3.70 3.19 1.17
C SER A 238 3.40 2.03 2.12
N SER A 239 2.30 2.11 2.89
CA SER A 239 1.91 1.02 3.79
C SER A 239 1.59 -0.27 3.02
N ILE A 240 0.97 -0.17 1.84
CA ILE A 240 0.72 -1.32 0.96
C ILE A 240 2.05 -1.91 0.48
N VAL A 241 2.95 -1.06 0.01
CA VAL A 241 4.27 -1.49 -0.52
C VAL A 241 5.10 -2.18 0.55
N PHE A 242 5.22 -1.59 1.74
CA PHE A 242 5.96 -2.18 2.84
C PHE A 242 5.34 -3.50 3.28
N PHE A 243 4.01 -3.57 3.34
CA PHE A 243 3.32 -4.80 3.68
C PHE A 243 3.59 -5.91 2.65
N ILE A 244 3.39 -5.66 1.35
CA ILE A 244 3.63 -6.66 0.30
C ILE A 244 5.12 -7.03 0.20
N ALA A 245 6.03 -6.07 0.28
CA ALA A 245 7.47 -6.32 0.31
C ALA A 245 7.87 -7.21 1.50
N SER A 246 7.33 -6.93 2.71
CA SER A 246 7.60 -7.77 3.89
C SER A 246 7.19 -9.23 3.67
N LYS A 247 6.07 -9.47 2.98
CA LYS A 247 5.56 -10.82 2.70
C LYS A 247 6.43 -11.54 1.67
N THR A 248 6.80 -10.88 0.58
CA THR A 248 7.67 -11.47 -0.44
C THR A 248 9.08 -11.76 0.10
N MET A 249 9.56 -10.95 1.04
CA MET A 249 10.89 -11.11 1.65
C MET A 249 10.92 -12.06 2.84
N ALA A 250 9.76 -12.54 3.31
CA ALA A 250 9.66 -13.34 4.53
C ALA A 250 10.31 -14.72 4.46
N ALA A 251 10.63 -15.23 3.26
CA ALA A 251 11.27 -16.53 3.09
C ALA A 251 12.77 -16.54 3.45
N LYS A 252 13.42 -15.37 3.52
CA LYS A 252 14.88 -15.26 3.71
C LYS A 252 15.24 -14.96 5.17
N PHE A 253 16.26 -15.68 5.66
CA PHE A 253 16.84 -15.50 6.98
C PHE A 253 18.31 -15.07 6.88
N ILE A 254 18.71 -14.14 7.75
CA ILE A 254 20.06 -13.60 7.84
C ILE A 254 20.61 -13.85 9.25
N SER A 255 21.93 -13.96 9.38
CA SER A 255 22.59 -14.05 10.68
C SER A 255 23.37 -12.78 10.99
N ILE A 256 23.04 -12.14 12.11
CA ILE A 256 23.75 -10.97 12.66
C ILE A 256 24.37 -11.40 13.99
N GLY A 257 25.65 -11.77 13.96
CA GLY A 257 26.32 -12.35 15.13
C GLY A 257 25.67 -13.68 15.53
N PHE A 258 25.15 -13.75 16.76
CA PHE A 258 24.45 -14.93 17.28
C PHE A 258 22.94 -14.95 16.98
N LEU A 259 22.41 -13.88 16.37
CA LEU A 259 20.99 -13.73 16.08
C LEU A 259 20.65 -14.14 14.66
N THR A 260 19.58 -14.93 14.50
CA THR A 260 18.99 -15.23 13.19
C THR A 260 17.71 -14.43 13.04
N ILE A 261 17.61 -13.63 11.99
CA ILE A 261 16.50 -12.70 11.80
C ILE A 261 15.86 -12.93 10.43
N ASN A 262 14.54 -12.80 10.37
CA ASN A 262 13.80 -12.80 9.12
C ASN A 262 13.87 -11.42 8.44
N VAL A 263 14.29 -11.40 7.17
CA VAL A 263 14.45 -10.15 6.40
C VAL A 263 13.11 -9.43 6.19
N GLY A 264 12.02 -10.17 6.00
CA GLY A 264 10.67 -9.60 5.89
C GLY A 264 10.25 -8.81 7.12
N GLY A 265 10.72 -9.21 8.31
CA GLY A 265 10.47 -8.51 9.57
C GLY A 265 11.02 -7.07 9.59
N ILE A 266 12.14 -6.81 8.91
CA ILE A 266 12.74 -5.46 8.81
C ILE A 266 11.77 -4.51 8.09
N VAL A 267 11.26 -4.95 6.93
CA VAL A 267 10.36 -4.13 6.10
C VAL A 267 8.98 -4.03 6.73
N PHE A 268 8.57 -5.05 7.48
CA PHE A 268 7.30 -5.03 8.22
C PHE A 268 7.24 -3.87 9.23
N SER A 269 8.32 -3.58 9.95
CA SER A 269 8.38 -2.42 10.85
C SER A 269 8.19 -1.08 10.12
N LEU A 270 8.60 -0.96 8.85
CA LEU A 270 8.31 0.24 8.06
C LEU A 270 6.79 0.42 7.83
N ALA A 271 6.01 -0.66 7.80
CA ALA A 271 4.55 -0.57 7.74
C ALA A 271 3.95 -0.03 9.04
N TYR A 272 4.52 -0.40 10.20
CA TYR A 272 4.16 0.18 11.51
C TYR A 272 4.51 1.66 11.56
N LEU A 273 5.72 2.04 11.14
CA LEU A 273 6.13 3.44 11.01
C LEU A 273 5.16 4.25 10.15
N ALA A 274 4.73 3.72 9.00
CA ALA A 274 3.75 4.39 8.14
C ALA A 274 2.39 4.57 8.82
N ALA A 275 1.95 3.59 9.62
CA ALA A 275 0.71 3.67 10.39
C ALA A 275 0.79 4.62 11.59
N ASP A 276 1.95 4.71 12.22
CA ASP A 276 2.22 5.65 13.30
C ASP A 276 2.16 7.09 12.76
N MET A 277 2.80 7.33 11.61
CA MET A 277 2.70 8.60 10.89
C MET A 277 1.26 8.91 10.49
N MET A 278 0.52 7.91 10.01
CA MET A 278 -0.89 8.07 9.62
C MET A 278 -1.73 8.50 10.82
N THR A 279 -1.57 7.83 11.96
CA THR A 279 -2.35 8.06 13.17
C THR A 279 -1.97 9.38 13.85
N ASP A 280 -0.67 9.66 13.97
CA ASP A 280 -0.19 10.84 14.69
C ASP A 280 -0.44 12.14 13.91
N VAL A 281 -0.51 12.10 12.58
CA VAL A 281 -0.80 13.29 11.75
C VAL A 281 -2.29 13.39 11.41
N TYR A 282 -2.87 12.34 10.84
CA TYR A 282 -4.20 12.35 10.21
C TYR A 282 -5.32 11.79 11.09
N GLY A 283 -5.00 11.17 12.22
CA GLY A 283 -5.95 10.64 13.19
C GLY A 283 -6.34 9.17 12.95
N ILE A 284 -6.92 8.55 13.98
CA ILE A 284 -7.22 7.10 14.01
C ILE A 284 -8.21 6.65 12.93
N GLU A 285 -9.21 7.46 12.57
CA GLU A 285 -10.26 7.08 11.62
C GLU A 285 -9.68 6.85 10.22
N ARG A 286 -8.66 7.63 9.85
CA ARG A 286 -7.92 7.45 8.60
C ARG A 286 -7.02 6.23 8.66
N THR A 287 -6.40 5.98 9.79
CA THR A 287 -5.59 4.77 9.99
C THR A 287 -6.46 3.51 9.91
N LYS A 288 -7.65 3.49 10.53
CA LYS A 288 -8.60 2.36 10.40
C LYS A 288 -8.93 2.04 8.95
N GLN A 289 -9.19 3.07 8.15
CA GLN A 289 -9.43 2.92 6.72
C GLN A 289 -8.22 2.31 5.99
N MET A 290 -7.01 2.80 6.29
CA MET A 290 -5.76 2.25 5.75
C MET A 290 -5.56 0.78 6.16
N ILE A 291 -5.76 0.46 7.44
CA ILE A 291 -5.63 -0.90 7.97
C ILE A 291 -6.60 -1.86 7.27
N LEU A 292 -7.88 -1.50 7.16
CA LEU A 292 -8.87 -2.34 6.46
C LEU A 292 -8.51 -2.53 4.98
N PHE A 293 -7.98 -1.50 4.33
CA PHE A 293 -7.54 -1.62 2.94
C PHE A 293 -6.31 -2.53 2.78
N VAL A 294 -5.32 -2.42 3.67
CA VAL A 294 -4.13 -3.29 3.67
C VAL A 294 -4.54 -4.73 3.97
N ILE A 295 -5.48 -4.95 4.90
CA ILE A 295 -6.05 -6.29 5.14
C ILE A 295 -6.72 -6.80 3.88
N PHE A 296 -7.55 -6.00 3.21
CA PHE A 296 -8.16 -6.39 1.95
C PHE A 296 -7.12 -6.78 0.88
N CYS A 297 -6.04 -6.00 0.76
CA CYS A 297 -4.91 -6.34 -0.12
C CYS A 297 -4.22 -7.65 0.30
N ASN A 298 -4.10 -7.93 1.60
CA ASN A 298 -3.59 -9.21 2.09
C ASN A 298 -4.51 -10.37 1.70
N LEU A 299 -5.84 -10.19 1.79
CA LEU A 299 -6.82 -11.18 1.31
C LEU A 299 -6.64 -11.45 -0.18
N LEU A 300 -6.48 -10.40 -0.98
CA LEU A 300 -6.24 -10.54 -2.42
C LEU A 300 -4.90 -11.21 -2.74
N PHE A 301 -3.82 -10.87 -2.02
CA PHE A 301 -2.51 -11.46 -2.24
C PHE A 301 -2.50 -12.96 -1.95
N VAL A 302 -3.17 -13.37 -0.86
CA VAL A 302 -3.28 -14.79 -0.52
C VAL A 302 -4.18 -15.53 -1.51
N PHE A 303 -5.27 -14.89 -1.94
CA PHE A 303 -6.13 -15.44 -2.99
C PHE A 303 -5.38 -15.62 -4.32
N ASP A 304 -4.54 -14.65 -4.69
CA ASP A 304 -3.63 -14.76 -5.84
C ASP A 304 -2.71 -15.97 -5.69
N VAL A 305 -1.93 -16.05 -4.60
CA VAL A 305 -1.05 -17.20 -4.32
C VAL A 305 -1.81 -18.54 -4.34
N TRP A 306 -3.05 -18.56 -3.84
CA TRP A 306 -3.89 -19.77 -3.87
C TRP A 306 -4.28 -20.16 -5.31
N ILE A 307 -4.76 -19.20 -6.11
CA ILE A 307 -5.12 -19.43 -7.53
C ILE A 307 -3.90 -19.85 -8.35
N THR A 308 -2.77 -19.16 -8.20
CA THR A 308 -1.59 -19.43 -9.02
C THR A 308 -0.98 -20.78 -8.69
N ASN A 309 -1.00 -21.20 -7.42
CA ASN A 309 -0.59 -22.55 -7.03
C ASN A 309 -1.55 -23.61 -7.58
N LEU A 310 -2.86 -23.35 -7.61
CA LEU A 310 -3.83 -24.28 -8.20
C LEU A 310 -3.61 -24.48 -9.71
N LEU A 311 -3.14 -23.44 -10.40
CA LEU A 311 -2.89 -23.44 -11.84
C LEU A 311 -1.43 -23.77 -12.20
N ALA A 312 -0.55 -24.07 -11.22
CA ALA A 312 0.86 -24.34 -11.46
C ALA A 312 1.07 -25.72 -12.14
N ILE A 313 2.04 -25.79 -13.05
CA ILE A 313 2.27 -26.96 -13.93
C ILE A 313 2.99 -28.12 -13.21
N HIS A 314 3.68 -27.87 -12.09
CA HIS A 314 4.48 -28.90 -11.42
C HIS A 314 3.65 -29.79 -10.50
N GLU A 315 3.32 -30.98 -11.02
CA GLU A 315 2.75 -32.09 -10.26
C GLU A 315 3.79 -32.74 -9.34
N SER A 316 3.61 -32.62 -8.04
CA SER A 316 3.84 -33.73 -7.12
C SER A 316 3.08 -33.47 -5.83
N ASP A 317 2.56 -34.52 -5.21
CA ASP A 317 1.52 -34.46 -4.18
C ASP A 317 2.03 -34.22 -2.73
N PRO A 318 2.82 -33.16 -2.47
CA PRO A 318 2.73 -32.40 -1.19
C PRO A 318 1.91 -31.10 -1.25
N PHE A 319 1.36 -30.69 -2.41
CA PHE A 319 0.67 -29.40 -2.54
C PHE A 319 -0.68 -29.32 -1.80
N ARG A 320 -1.44 -30.42 -1.67
CA ARG A 320 -2.72 -30.42 -0.94
C ARG A 320 -2.56 -30.17 0.57
N SER A 321 -1.48 -30.67 1.19
CA SER A 321 -1.18 -30.40 2.60
C SER A 321 -0.68 -28.97 2.83
N ILE A 322 -0.02 -28.37 1.82
CA ILE A 322 0.39 -26.96 1.82
C ILE A 322 -0.83 -26.03 1.77
N LEU A 323 -1.85 -26.33 0.97
CA LEU A 323 -3.07 -25.51 0.86
C LEU A 323 -3.84 -25.41 2.19
N HIS A 324 -3.93 -26.51 2.95
CA HIS A 324 -4.57 -26.50 4.27
C HIS A 324 -3.77 -25.65 5.29
N ASN A 325 -2.43 -25.75 5.26
CA ASN A 325 -1.58 -24.89 6.09
C ASN A 325 -1.64 -23.41 5.66
N GLN A 326 -1.82 -23.14 4.36
CA GLN A 326 -1.89 -21.79 3.82
C GLN A 326 -3.15 -21.05 4.29
N ALA A 327 -4.31 -21.73 4.36
CA ALA A 327 -5.55 -21.17 4.93
C ALA A 327 -5.40 -20.82 6.43
N ARG A 328 -4.68 -21.66 7.19
CA ARG A 328 -4.38 -21.39 8.60
C ARG A 328 -3.46 -20.18 8.77
N MET A 329 -2.37 -20.12 8.02
CA MET A 329 -1.42 -19.00 8.01
C MET A 329 -2.10 -17.70 7.57
N PHE A 330 -3.07 -17.81 6.67
CA PHE A 330 -3.87 -16.69 6.20
C PHE A 330 -4.73 -16.08 7.29
N ILE A 331 -5.56 -16.90 7.96
CA ILE A 331 -6.42 -16.45 9.06
C ILE A 331 -5.54 -15.85 10.17
N ALA A 332 -4.43 -16.52 10.51
CA ALA A 332 -3.44 -16.01 11.45
C ALA A 332 -2.95 -14.61 11.05
N SER A 333 -2.47 -14.43 9.82
CA SER A 333 -1.94 -13.14 9.36
C SER A 333 -2.98 -12.03 9.29
N ALA A 334 -4.21 -12.33 8.84
CA ALA A 334 -5.25 -11.31 8.70
C ALA A 334 -5.73 -10.83 10.08
N THR A 335 -5.96 -11.77 11.01
CA THR A 335 -6.43 -11.46 12.36
C THR A 335 -5.37 -10.78 13.22
N ALA A 336 -4.14 -11.27 13.17
CA ALA A 336 -3.01 -10.70 13.90
C ALA A 336 -2.72 -9.26 13.46
N PHE A 337 -2.59 -9.04 12.14
CA PHE A 337 -2.32 -7.71 11.60
C PHE A 337 -3.46 -6.73 11.91
N PHE A 338 -4.72 -7.17 11.79
CA PHE A 338 -5.87 -6.34 12.14
C PHE A 338 -5.84 -5.90 13.61
N LEU A 339 -5.66 -6.84 14.54
CA LEU A 339 -5.68 -6.55 15.97
C LEU A 339 -4.44 -5.75 16.39
N GLY A 340 -3.26 -6.13 15.92
CA GLY A 340 -2.00 -5.43 16.22
C GLY A 340 -2.02 -3.98 15.76
N MET A 341 -2.42 -3.71 14.52
CA MET A 341 -2.48 -2.36 13.97
C MET A 341 -3.61 -1.52 14.60
N THR A 342 -4.75 -2.16 14.92
CA THR A 342 -5.85 -1.49 15.63
C THR A 342 -5.40 -1.07 17.03
N ILE A 343 -4.72 -1.95 17.77
CA ILE A 343 -4.21 -1.65 19.11
C ILE A 343 -3.13 -0.56 19.02
N ASN A 344 -2.19 -0.67 18.09
CA ASN A 344 -1.15 0.33 17.86
C ASN A 344 -1.76 1.74 17.67
N SER A 345 -2.63 1.89 16.67
CA SER A 345 -3.27 3.17 16.37
C SER A 345 -4.16 3.70 17.51
N THR A 346 -4.85 2.80 18.23
CA THR A 346 -5.65 3.16 19.41
C THR A 346 -4.78 3.68 20.55
N VAL A 347 -3.64 3.03 20.83
CA VAL A 347 -2.71 3.45 21.87
C VAL A 347 -2.12 4.82 21.55
N ILE A 348 -1.73 5.09 20.30
CA ILE A 348 -1.28 6.43 19.88
C ILE A 348 -2.34 7.49 20.19
N SER A 349 -3.58 7.25 19.76
CA SER A 349 -4.69 8.19 19.95
C SER A 349 -4.96 8.48 21.43
N ILE A 350 -4.95 7.45 22.28
CA ILE A 350 -5.12 7.57 23.74
C ILE A 350 -3.98 8.37 24.36
N ILE A 351 -2.72 8.02 24.06
CA ILE A 351 -1.54 8.70 24.62
C ILE A 351 -1.55 10.17 24.21
N LYS A 352 -1.81 10.44 22.93
CA LYS A 352 -1.87 11.80 22.38
C LYS A 352 -2.95 12.65 23.07
N SER A 353 -4.15 12.09 23.28
CA SER A 353 -5.23 12.76 24.01
C SER A 353 -4.87 13.01 25.48
N ARG A 354 -4.25 12.04 26.16
CA ARG A 354 -3.79 12.18 27.56
C ARG A 354 -2.72 13.26 27.71
N GLN A 355 -1.74 13.31 26.79
CA GLN A 355 -0.69 14.31 26.80
C GLN A 355 -1.26 15.73 26.61
N ARG A 356 -2.27 15.89 25.74
CA ARG A 356 -2.97 17.18 25.60
C ARG A 356 -3.67 17.60 26.89
N LYS A 357 -4.40 16.69 27.55
CA LYS A 357 -5.08 16.97 28.81
C LYS A 357 -4.11 17.38 29.92
N ARG A 358 -2.89 16.83 29.93
CA ARG A 358 -1.83 17.17 30.89
C ARG A 358 -1.10 18.49 30.56
N GLY A 359 -1.47 19.19 29.48
CA GLY A 359 -0.77 20.40 29.05
C GLY A 359 0.63 20.15 28.49
N ILE A 360 0.99 18.88 28.21
CA ILE A 360 2.25 18.53 27.55
C ILE A 360 2.13 19.01 26.10
N SER A 361 2.63 20.22 25.87
CA SER A 361 2.63 20.85 24.57
C SER A 361 3.79 20.31 23.75
N LEU A 362 3.54 20.12 22.45
CA LEU A 362 4.56 19.82 21.44
C LEU A 362 5.66 20.90 21.35
N LYS A 363 5.58 21.99 22.12
CA LYS A 363 6.54 23.09 22.20
C LYS A 363 7.89 22.77 22.87
N LYS A 364 7.91 21.96 23.93
CA LYS A 364 9.15 21.74 24.74
C LYS A 364 9.74 20.34 24.60
N GLU A 365 8.89 19.34 24.38
CA GLU A 365 9.25 17.92 24.46
C GLU A 365 8.73 17.12 23.26
N PHE A 366 8.70 17.72 22.06
CA PHE A 366 8.19 17.06 20.85
C PHE A 366 8.81 15.69 20.64
N ILE A 367 10.14 15.63 20.69
CA ILE A 367 10.92 14.42 20.41
C ILE A 367 10.59 13.33 21.43
N THR A 368 10.70 13.60 22.73
CA THR A 368 10.43 12.62 23.79
C THR A 368 8.97 12.17 23.77
N THR A 369 8.04 13.11 23.60
CA THR A 369 6.60 12.84 23.59
C THR A 369 6.19 11.94 22.43
N VAL A 370 6.67 12.22 21.21
CA VAL A 370 6.37 11.43 20.01
C VAL A 370 7.12 10.10 20.05
N TRP A 371 8.36 10.07 20.52
CA TRP A 371 9.11 8.84 20.72
C TRP A 371 8.39 7.88 21.68
N THR A 372 7.92 8.37 22.84
CA THR A 372 7.17 7.53 23.79
C THR A 372 5.89 7.01 23.17
N ARG A 373 5.16 7.80 22.36
CA ARG A 373 3.96 7.32 21.64
C ARG A 373 4.31 6.13 20.76
N ILE A 374 5.25 6.31 19.84
CA ILE A 374 5.67 5.30 18.85
C ILE A 374 6.18 4.04 19.55
N ALA A 375 7.11 4.20 20.49
CA ALA A 375 7.72 3.06 21.17
C ALA A 375 6.68 2.24 21.95
N THR A 376 5.78 2.90 22.70
CA THR A 376 4.76 2.18 23.47
C THR A 376 3.67 1.59 22.59
N SER A 377 3.17 2.32 21.60
CA SER A 377 2.11 1.84 20.72
C SER A 377 2.57 0.67 19.86
N SER A 378 3.76 0.77 19.28
CA SER A 378 4.34 -0.30 18.48
C SER A 378 4.70 -1.50 19.33
N ALA A 379 5.17 -1.33 20.57
CA ALA A 379 5.37 -2.47 21.48
C ALA A 379 4.06 -3.24 21.71
N PHE A 380 2.97 -2.57 22.09
CA PHE A 380 1.68 -3.25 22.28
C PHE A 380 1.13 -3.86 20.98
N GLY A 381 1.25 -3.16 19.86
CA GLY A 381 0.77 -3.62 18.57
C GLY A 381 1.55 -4.82 18.03
N ILE A 382 2.88 -4.81 18.15
CA ILE A 382 3.77 -5.89 17.70
C ILE A 382 3.57 -7.14 18.56
N ILE A 383 3.54 -7.00 19.89
CA ILE A 383 3.32 -8.12 20.81
C ILE A 383 2.03 -8.86 20.45
N ILE A 384 0.94 -8.13 20.21
CA ILE A 384 -0.34 -8.73 19.85
C ILE A 384 -0.26 -9.39 18.47
N ASP A 385 0.33 -8.71 17.48
CA ASP A 385 0.45 -9.25 16.12
C ASP A 385 1.28 -10.54 16.10
N VAL A 386 2.52 -10.50 16.60
CA VAL A 386 3.44 -11.66 16.59
C VAL A 386 2.89 -12.80 17.44
N SER A 387 2.37 -12.52 18.64
CA SER A 387 1.82 -13.55 19.52
C SER A 387 0.60 -14.21 18.91
N LEU A 388 -0.38 -13.45 18.41
CA LEU A 388 -1.57 -14.01 17.78
C LEU A 388 -1.23 -14.75 16.50
N PHE A 389 -0.37 -14.19 15.65
CA PHE A 389 0.07 -14.84 14.43
C PHE A 389 0.72 -16.19 14.76
N SER A 390 1.66 -16.21 15.69
CA SER A 390 2.43 -17.41 16.02
C SER A 390 1.57 -18.48 16.68
N LEU A 391 0.67 -18.09 17.59
CA LEU A 391 -0.28 -19.01 18.21
C LEU A 391 -1.26 -19.57 17.17
N VAL A 392 -1.90 -18.71 16.38
CA VAL A 392 -2.89 -19.18 15.40
C VAL A 392 -2.21 -20.00 14.30
N ALA A 393 -1.01 -19.65 13.83
CA ALA A 393 -0.32 -20.35 12.76
C ALA A 393 0.33 -21.68 13.20
N PHE A 394 0.95 -21.74 14.40
CA PHE A 394 1.85 -22.84 14.77
C PHE A 394 1.41 -23.64 16.00
N TYR A 395 0.38 -23.22 16.74
CA TYR A 395 -0.09 -23.98 17.90
C TYR A 395 -0.52 -25.40 17.52
N GLY A 396 -0.04 -26.40 18.25
CA GLY A 396 -0.28 -27.83 17.96
C GLY A 396 0.55 -28.39 16.79
N ILE A 397 1.40 -27.58 16.13
CA ILE A 397 2.37 -28.03 15.11
C ILE A 397 3.79 -27.97 15.69
N VAL A 398 4.13 -26.85 16.31
CA VAL A 398 5.46 -26.61 16.91
C VAL A 398 5.37 -26.86 18.42
N PRO A 399 6.38 -27.52 19.05
CA PRO A 399 6.45 -27.66 20.50
C PRO A 399 6.29 -26.30 21.21
N THR A 400 5.47 -26.26 22.26
CA THR A 400 5.06 -25.01 22.94
C THR A 400 6.24 -24.21 23.49
N GLU A 401 7.27 -24.89 24.00
CA GLU A 401 8.51 -24.26 24.49
C GLU A 401 9.28 -23.54 23.37
N LYS A 402 9.39 -24.18 22.21
CA LYS A 402 10.03 -23.58 21.02
C LYS A 402 9.18 -22.44 20.46
N LEU A 403 7.86 -22.57 20.47
CA LEU A 403 6.96 -21.52 20.02
C LEU A 403 7.08 -20.26 20.89
N GLY A 404 7.11 -20.42 22.22
CA GLY A 404 7.27 -19.29 23.15
C GLY A 404 8.59 -18.54 22.95
N SER A 405 9.70 -19.26 22.80
CA SER A 405 11.01 -18.64 22.54
C SER A 405 11.07 -17.90 21.21
N VAL A 406 10.45 -18.43 20.15
CA VAL A 406 10.34 -17.76 18.85
C VAL A 406 9.53 -16.46 18.95
N ILE A 407 8.39 -16.49 19.66
CA ILE A 407 7.54 -15.30 19.86
C ILE A 407 8.32 -14.20 20.57
N VAL A 408 8.93 -14.52 21.72
CA VAL A 408 9.69 -13.54 22.51
C VAL A 408 10.84 -12.95 21.71
N PHE A 409 11.53 -13.78 20.91
CA PHE A 409 12.61 -13.32 20.06
C PHE A 409 12.13 -12.36 18.95
N GLU A 410 11.08 -12.74 18.20
CA GLU A 410 10.49 -11.92 17.14
C GLU A 410 9.94 -10.59 17.68
N ASP A 411 9.28 -10.60 18.84
CA ASP A 411 8.80 -9.41 19.52
C ASP A 411 9.96 -8.48 19.91
N ALA A 412 10.94 -9.01 20.62
CA ALA A 412 12.09 -8.23 21.07
C ALA A 412 12.85 -7.61 19.89
N TYR A 413 13.05 -8.39 18.83
CA TYR A 413 13.70 -7.93 17.61
C TYR A 413 12.93 -6.79 16.93
N LYS A 414 11.63 -6.96 16.66
CA LYS A 414 10.83 -5.96 15.94
C LYS A 414 10.62 -4.68 16.77
N ILE A 415 10.42 -4.81 18.08
CA ILE A 415 10.31 -3.66 18.99
C ILE A 415 11.63 -2.90 19.05
N SER A 416 12.77 -3.61 19.16
CA SER A 416 14.09 -2.96 19.16
C SER A 416 14.33 -2.19 17.87
N TYR A 417 13.97 -2.79 16.73
CA TYR A 417 14.09 -2.13 15.43
C TYR A 417 13.20 -0.89 15.32
N GLU A 418 11.97 -0.93 15.82
CA GLU A 418 11.08 0.24 15.83
C GLU A 418 11.62 1.37 16.71
N VAL A 419 12.16 1.03 17.88
CA VAL A 419 12.81 1.99 18.78
C VAL A 419 14.02 2.66 18.10
N LEU A 420 14.79 1.91 17.31
CA LEU A 420 15.90 2.44 16.52
C LEU A 420 15.43 3.34 15.36
N LEU A 421 14.29 3.03 14.74
CA LEU A 421 13.70 3.84 13.67
C LEU A 421 12.98 5.09 14.17
N ALA A 422 12.58 5.13 15.43
CA ALA A 422 11.78 6.22 16.00
C ALA A 422 12.34 7.65 15.73
N PRO A 423 13.66 7.93 15.74
CA PRO A 423 14.19 9.25 15.36
C PRO A 423 13.80 9.67 13.94
N VAL A 424 13.79 8.72 12.99
CA VAL A 424 13.38 8.96 11.59
C VAL A 424 11.87 9.21 11.55
N SER A 425 11.08 8.42 12.28
CA SER A 425 9.62 8.60 12.38
C SER A 425 9.26 9.99 12.91
N ILE A 426 9.95 10.46 13.96
CA ILE A 426 9.73 11.78 14.56
C ILE A 426 9.98 12.89 13.54
N LEU A 427 11.07 12.79 12.77
CA LEU A 427 11.40 13.77 11.73
C LEU A 427 10.33 13.81 10.64
N LEU A 428 9.89 12.64 10.16
CA LEU A 428 8.88 12.53 9.12
C LEU A 428 7.50 13.02 9.59
N ILE A 429 7.10 12.69 10.83
CA ILE A 429 5.87 13.21 11.45
C ILE A 429 5.94 14.73 11.52
N TYR A 430 7.04 15.30 12.01
CA TYR A 430 7.21 16.75 12.08
C TYR A 430 7.07 17.38 10.69
N PHE A 431 7.78 16.83 9.70
CA PHE A 431 7.72 17.30 8.31
C PHE A 431 6.29 17.30 7.78
N LEU A 432 5.54 16.21 7.97
CA LEU A 432 4.16 16.09 7.52
C LEU A 432 3.24 17.08 8.22
N LYS A 433 3.32 17.21 9.55
CA LYS A 433 2.52 18.17 10.30
C LYS A 433 2.73 19.58 9.78
N VAL A 434 3.98 19.99 9.54
CA VAL A 434 4.31 21.33 9.05
C VAL A 434 3.85 21.55 7.60
N LYS A 435 4.09 20.59 6.71
CA LYS A 435 3.74 20.74 5.29
C LYS A 435 2.23 20.67 5.03
N GLU A 436 1.51 19.85 5.78
CA GLU A 436 0.06 19.70 5.68
C GLU A 436 -0.69 20.71 6.56
N LYS A 437 -0.03 21.30 7.56
CA LYS A 437 -0.64 22.11 8.62
C LYS A 437 -1.76 21.36 9.36
N VAL A 438 -1.52 20.07 9.62
CA VAL A 438 -2.49 19.18 10.26
C VAL A 438 -1.87 18.42 11.42
N ASP A 439 -2.61 18.38 12.53
CA ASP A 439 -2.30 17.61 13.72
C ASP A 439 -3.64 17.22 14.38
N ILE A 440 -4.20 16.07 13.97
CA ILE A 440 -5.55 15.66 14.37
C ILE A 440 -5.54 14.99 15.74
N TYR A 441 -6.43 15.43 16.63
CA TYR A 441 -6.69 14.80 17.92
C TYR A 441 -8.08 14.14 17.89
N ASP A 442 -8.12 12.84 18.14
CA ASP A 442 -9.38 12.07 18.06
C ASP A 442 -10.24 12.22 19.32
N GLU A 443 -11.55 12.09 19.14
CA GLU A 443 -12.51 11.93 20.24
C GLU A 443 -12.45 10.48 20.74
N LEU A 444 -12.05 10.27 22.00
CA LEU A 444 -11.97 8.93 22.61
C LEU A 444 -13.34 8.29 22.92
N SER A 445 -14.43 8.90 22.46
CA SER A 445 -15.81 8.47 22.75
C SER A 445 -16.20 7.19 22.00
N ASN A 446 -15.55 6.89 20.86
CA ASN A 446 -15.82 5.69 20.09
C ASN A 446 -14.56 5.15 19.40
N LEU A 447 -13.99 4.08 19.94
CA LEU A 447 -12.81 3.40 19.38
C LEU A 447 -13.18 2.10 18.64
N ASN A 448 -14.44 1.93 18.22
CA ASN A 448 -14.85 0.76 17.44
C ASN A 448 -14.02 0.67 16.14
N PRO A 449 -13.34 -0.46 15.88
CA PRO A 449 -12.45 -0.60 14.71
C PRO A 449 -13.19 -0.73 13.37
N PHE A 450 -14.48 -1.10 13.39
CA PHE A 450 -15.28 -1.29 12.17
C PHE A 450 -16.06 -0.03 11.78
N ARG A 451 -16.25 0.91 12.70
CA ARG A 451 -16.88 2.19 12.40
C ARG A 451 -15.79 3.17 11.96
N ILE A 452 -15.91 3.62 10.71
CA ILE A 452 -15.02 4.63 10.13
C ILE A 452 -15.84 5.88 9.86
N ASP A 453 -15.60 6.95 10.63
CA ASP A 453 -16.10 8.29 10.32
C ASP A 453 -14.93 9.25 10.12
N THR A 454 -14.60 9.43 8.85
CA THR A 454 -13.42 10.22 8.50
C THR A 454 -13.67 11.74 8.47
N ASN A 455 -14.90 12.18 8.76
CA ASN A 455 -15.28 13.60 8.76
C ASN A 455 -14.96 14.24 10.11
N TYR A 456 -13.68 14.58 10.32
CA TYR A 456 -13.25 15.29 11.51
C TYR A 456 -13.84 16.71 11.60
N LYS A 457 -14.23 17.12 12.82
CA LYS A 457 -14.57 18.52 13.13
C LYS A 457 -13.33 19.39 12.98
N LEU A 458 -13.50 20.65 12.59
CA LEU A 458 -12.37 21.60 12.45
C LEU A 458 -11.59 21.77 13.77
N SER A 459 -12.30 21.70 14.90
CA SER A 459 -11.72 21.75 16.24
C SER A 459 -10.79 20.57 16.57
N ALA A 460 -10.86 19.46 15.82
CA ALA A 460 -9.99 18.31 16.00
C ALA A 460 -8.56 18.57 15.48
N ASN A 461 -8.39 19.47 14.50
CA ASN A 461 -7.06 19.86 14.04
C ASN A 461 -6.48 20.92 14.99
N LYS A 462 -5.48 20.52 15.78
CA LYS A 462 -4.82 21.38 16.76
C LYS A 462 -3.49 21.94 16.28
N PHE A 463 -3.18 21.84 14.98
CA PHE A 463 -1.91 22.30 14.43
C PHE A 463 -1.60 23.76 14.77
N ALA A 464 -2.56 24.67 14.57
CA ALA A 464 -2.38 26.10 14.84
C ALA A 464 -2.14 26.41 16.34
N GLU A 465 -2.68 25.58 17.25
CA GLU A 465 -2.45 25.72 18.69
C GLU A 465 -1.08 25.16 19.11
N ASN A 466 -0.54 24.22 18.34
CA ASN A 466 0.68 23.46 18.67
C ASN A 466 1.94 23.98 17.96
N TYR A 467 1.82 24.59 16.78
CA TYR A 467 2.94 25.06 15.97
C TYR A 467 3.22 26.54 16.23
N ILE A 468 4.43 26.86 16.71
CA ILE A 468 4.95 28.23 16.69
C ILE A 468 5.82 28.37 15.45
N PRO A 469 5.59 29.35 14.57
CA PRO A 469 6.53 29.67 13.51
C PRO A 469 7.89 30.01 14.13
N PRO A 470 9.02 29.55 13.57
CA PRO A 470 10.32 30.10 13.97
C PRO A 470 10.26 31.62 13.82
N GLU A 471 10.68 32.36 14.85
CA GLU A 471 10.80 33.81 14.75
C GLU A 471 11.63 34.13 13.51
N ARG A 472 11.04 34.87 12.56
CA ARG A 472 11.84 35.49 11.50
C ARG A 472 12.80 36.40 12.25
N LYS A 473 14.08 36.05 12.29
CA LYS A 473 15.10 37.07 12.49
C LYS A 473 14.85 38.11 11.40
N ASN A 474 14.55 39.32 11.82
CA ASN A 474 14.58 40.48 10.95
C ASN A 474 16.04 40.64 10.53
N ASP A 475 16.43 39.93 9.47
CA ASP A 475 17.62 40.26 8.73
C ASP A 475 17.28 41.56 8.00
N GLY A 476 17.60 42.67 8.66
CA GLY A 476 17.31 44.04 8.26
C GLY A 476 18.02 44.47 6.98
#